data_AF-A0A453L396-F1
#
_entry.id   AF-A0A453L396-F1
#
_cell.length_a   1.000
_cell.length_b   1.000
_cell.length_c   1.000
_cell.angle_alpha   90.00
_cell.angle_beta   90.00
_cell.angle_gamma   90.00
#
_symmetry.space_group_name_H-M   'P 1'
#
loop_
_entity.id
_entity.type
_entity.pdbx_description
1 polymer ?
#
loop_
_entity_poly.entity_id
_entity_poly.type
_entity_poly.pdbx_seq_one_letter_code
_entity_poly.pdbx_strand_id
1 'polypeptide(L)'
;DPLLLALPQPRAVVPADRSKDMAMAVEARLRQEKVKKFEDFVDRRLKPDLVNAIAQRDNLFQQQKTFLDLKKNIENLEKNGVTSMRSMVNLGSEVYMQAEVPDTKHIFVDIGLGFHVEFTWQEALQFISVREARQIDEYTHLIASIKAQIKLVCEGIRELLQFPAE
;
A
#
# COMPACT_ATOMS: atom_id res chain seq x y z
N ASP A 1 -42.06 23.52 79.87
CA ASP A 1 -41.21 24.50 79.19
C ASP A 1 -39.89 23.89 78.77
N PRO A 2 -39.30 24.35 77.65
CA PRO A 2 -38.83 23.47 76.58
C PRO A 2 -37.32 23.63 76.32
N LEU A 3 -36.81 22.91 75.31
CA LEU A 3 -35.54 23.15 74.61
C LEU A 3 -34.25 22.68 75.29
N LEU A 4 -34.05 21.36 75.38
CA LEU A 4 -32.73 20.82 75.06
C LEU A 4 -32.72 20.44 73.57
N LEU A 5 -32.20 21.36 72.74
CA LEU A 5 -31.86 21.06 71.35
C LEU A 5 -30.88 19.88 71.32
N ALA A 6 -31.37 18.73 70.84
CA ALA A 6 -30.50 17.64 70.44
C ALA A 6 -29.69 18.09 69.20
N LEU A 7 -28.41 18.37 69.39
CA LEU A 7 -27.49 18.60 68.28
C LEU A 7 -27.38 17.31 67.45
N PRO A 8 -27.48 17.39 66.11
CA PRO A 8 -27.28 16.22 65.27
C PRO A 8 -25.81 15.82 65.31
N GLN A 9 -25.53 14.58 65.72
CA GLN A 9 -24.18 14.01 65.63
C GLN A 9 -23.76 13.91 64.16
N PRO A 10 -22.52 14.29 63.80
CA PRO A 10 -22.06 14.18 62.42
C PRO A 10 -21.98 12.70 62.03
N ARG A 11 -22.80 12.29 61.05
CA ARG A 11 -22.66 10.98 60.38
C ARG A 11 -21.26 10.92 59.78
N ALA A 12 -20.42 10.01 60.29
CA ALA A 12 -19.17 9.65 59.66
C ALA A 12 -19.47 9.10 58.26
N VAL A 13 -19.07 9.83 57.22
CA VAL A 13 -19.08 9.35 55.84
C VAL A 13 -17.98 8.30 55.72
N VAL A 14 -18.38 7.05 55.51
CA VAL A 14 -17.50 5.87 55.44
C VAL A 14 -16.52 6.02 54.26
N PRO A 15 -15.20 5.77 54.43
CA PRO A 15 -14.23 5.87 53.33
C PRO A 15 -14.20 4.55 52.55
N ALA A 16 -15.22 4.27 51.74
CA ALA A 16 -15.33 3.01 51.00
C ALA A 16 -14.85 3.08 49.53
N ASP A 17 -14.57 4.27 48.98
CA ASP A 17 -14.45 4.45 47.51
C ASP A 17 -13.00 4.43 46.96
N ARG A 18 -12.00 4.79 47.76
CA ARG A 18 -10.62 5.00 47.26
C ARG A 18 -9.97 3.76 46.63
N SER A 19 -10.34 2.56 47.07
CA SER A 19 -9.77 1.31 46.54
C SER A 19 -10.33 0.91 45.17
N LYS A 20 -11.60 1.26 44.88
CA LYS A 20 -12.21 1.05 43.56
C LYS A 20 -11.72 2.07 42.55
N ASP A 21 -11.58 3.33 42.98
CA ASP A 21 -11.05 4.41 42.15
C ASP A 21 -9.62 4.12 41.68
N MET A 22 -8.77 3.63 42.59
CA MET A 22 -7.39 3.25 42.28
C MET A 22 -7.33 2.09 41.28
N ALA A 23 -8.21 1.09 41.40
CA ALA A 23 -8.28 -0.04 40.47
C ALA A 23 -8.74 0.39 39.07
N MET A 24 -9.77 1.25 38.98
CA MET A 24 -10.22 1.82 37.70
C MET A 24 -9.15 2.67 37.04
N ALA A 25 -8.41 3.47 37.81
CA ALA A 25 -7.33 4.30 37.28
C ALA A 25 -6.17 3.47 36.71
N VAL A 26 -5.82 2.35 37.36
CA VAL A 26 -4.80 1.42 36.88
C VAL A 26 -5.24 0.74 35.57
N GLU A 27 -6.50 0.32 35.48
CA GLU A 27 -7.06 -0.33 34.29
C GLU A 27 -7.20 0.64 33.10
N ALA A 28 -7.57 1.89 33.36
CA ALA A 28 -7.58 2.96 32.36
C ALA A 28 -6.17 3.25 31.83
N ARG A 29 -5.16 3.25 32.69
CA ARG A 29 -3.75 3.48 32.33
C ARG A 29 -3.20 2.35 31.44
N LEU A 30 -3.50 1.09 31.79
CA LEU A 30 -3.18 -0.09 30.98
C LEU A 30 -3.86 -0.05 29.60
N ARG A 31 -5.12 0.41 29.53
CA ARG A 31 -5.83 0.63 28.26
C ARG A 31 -5.15 1.72 27.42
N GLN A 32 -4.81 2.85 28.03
CA GLN A 32 -4.14 3.96 27.35
C GLN A 32 -2.78 3.53 26.76
N GLU A 33 -2.01 2.72 27.49
CA GLU A 33 -0.74 2.18 26.99
C GLU A 33 -0.91 1.23 25.81
N LYS A 34 -1.94 0.39 25.81
CA LYS A 34 -2.27 -0.49 24.68
C LYS A 34 -2.68 0.32 23.45
N VAL A 35 -3.55 1.32 23.64
CA VAL A 35 -3.97 2.24 22.57
C VAL A 35 -2.77 2.92 21.94
N LYS A 36 -1.87 3.50 22.74
CA LYS A 36 -0.65 4.13 22.23
C LYS A 36 0.22 3.18 21.41
N LYS A 37 0.36 1.92 21.85
CA LYS A 37 1.13 0.91 21.10
C LYS A 37 0.49 0.58 19.75
N PHE A 38 -0.84 0.51 19.68
CA PHE A 38 -1.55 0.28 18.42
C PHE A 38 -1.50 1.51 17.51
N GLU A 39 -1.64 2.71 18.04
CA GLU A 39 -1.46 3.97 17.30
C GLU A 39 -0.04 4.08 16.73
N ASP A 40 0.99 3.84 17.55
CA ASP A 40 2.39 3.83 17.10
C ASP A 40 2.62 2.75 16.02
N PHE A 41 1.97 1.59 16.12
CA PHE A 41 2.08 0.54 15.10
C PHE A 41 1.45 0.94 13.77
N VAL A 42 0.26 1.57 13.81
CA VAL A 42 -0.41 2.09 12.62
C VAL A 42 0.43 3.18 11.96
N ASP A 43 0.92 4.13 12.75
CA ASP A 43 1.64 5.29 12.24
C ASP A 43 3.06 4.96 11.76
N ARG A 44 3.78 4.09 12.46
CA ARG A 44 5.19 3.80 12.16
C ARG A 44 5.40 2.62 11.21
N ARG A 45 4.41 1.73 11.02
CA ARG A 45 4.51 0.62 10.07
C ARG A 45 3.41 0.62 9.02
N LEU A 46 2.14 0.49 9.41
CA LEU A 46 1.09 0.25 8.42
C LEU A 46 0.91 1.40 7.44
N LYS A 47 0.96 2.67 7.89
CA LYS A 47 0.87 3.83 7.00
C LYS A 47 2.07 3.90 6.03
N PRO A 48 3.34 3.80 6.48
CA PRO A 48 4.49 3.69 5.60
C PRO A 48 4.41 2.52 4.62
N ASP A 49 4.00 1.34 5.09
CA ASP A 49 3.86 0.14 4.27
C ASP A 49 2.79 0.33 3.19
N LEU A 50 1.68 1.01 3.50
CA LEU A 50 0.67 1.38 2.52
C LEU A 50 1.20 2.34 1.46
N VAL A 51 1.94 3.38 1.87
CA VAL A 51 2.55 4.35 0.94
C VAL A 51 3.55 3.65 0.02
N ASN A 52 4.40 2.79 0.58
CA ASN A 52 5.36 2.00 -0.19
C ASN A 52 4.67 1.05 -1.18
N ALA A 53 3.61 0.36 -0.76
CA ALA A 53 2.86 -0.54 -1.64
C ALA A 53 2.18 0.24 -2.78
N ILE A 54 1.65 1.43 -2.52
CA ILE A 54 1.09 2.32 -3.54
C ILE A 54 2.18 2.77 -4.52
N ALA A 55 3.33 3.23 -4.02
CA ALA A 55 4.44 3.67 -4.87
C ALA A 55 4.97 2.54 -5.78
N GLN A 56 5.07 1.32 -5.25
CA GLN A 56 5.45 0.15 -6.05
C GLN A 56 4.41 -0.16 -7.14
N ARG A 57 3.12 -0.11 -6.81
CA ARG A 57 2.04 -0.26 -7.80
C ARG A 57 2.11 0.82 -8.88
N ASP A 58 2.40 2.06 -8.51
CA ASP A 58 2.50 3.17 -9.48
C ASP A 58 3.70 3.00 -10.42
N ASN A 59 4.83 2.48 -9.92
CA ASN A 59 5.96 2.08 -10.77
C ASN A 59 5.56 0.99 -11.77
N LEU A 60 4.80 -0.02 -11.33
CA LEU A 60 4.29 -1.07 -12.21
C LEU A 60 3.34 -0.50 -13.28
N PHE A 61 2.45 0.42 -12.94
CA PHE A 61 1.61 1.09 -13.95
C PHE A 61 2.44 1.81 -15.01
N GLN A 62 3.55 2.45 -14.62
CA GLN A 62 4.45 3.07 -15.57
C GLN A 62 5.12 2.03 -16.48
N GLN A 63 5.54 0.88 -15.93
CA GLN A 63 6.07 -0.23 -16.73
C GLN A 63 5.02 -0.82 -17.68
N GLN A 64 3.76 -0.94 -17.24
CA GLN A 64 2.66 -1.39 -18.09
C GLN A 64 2.44 -0.47 -19.28
N LYS A 65 2.52 0.84 -19.07
CA LYS A 65 2.42 1.79 -20.18
C LYS A 65 3.51 1.53 -21.24
N THR A 66 4.74 1.29 -20.80
CA THR A 66 5.85 0.92 -21.70
C THR A 66 5.58 -0.40 -22.43
N PHE A 67 5.06 -1.42 -21.75
CA PHE A 67 4.69 -2.69 -22.38
C PHE A 67 3.54 -2.56 -23.37
N LEU A 68 2.54 -1.73 -23.07
CA LEU A 68 1.42 -1.44 -23.97
C LEU A 68 1.91 -0.74 -25.26
N ASP A 69 2.84 0.20 -25.12
CA ASP A 69 3.46 0.87 -26.27
C ASP A 69 4.31 -0.13 -27.08
N LEU A 70 5.07 -1.00 -26.42
CA LEU A 70 5.81 -2.09 -27.08
C LEU A 70 4.86 -3.03 -27.85
N LYS A 71 3.76 -3.46 -27.24
CA LYS A 71 2.74 -4.29 -27.88
C LYS A 71 2.19 -3.63 -29.15
N LYS A 72 1.80 -2.36 -29.08
CA LYS A 72 1.30 -1.62 -30.25
C LYS A 72 2.36 -1.54 -31.36
N ASN A 73 3.63 -1.33 -30.99
CA ASN A 73 4.72 -1.28 -31.97
C ASN A 73 4.93 -2.63 -32.65
N ILE A 74 4.92 -3.73 -31.89
CA ILE A 74 5.02 -5.09 -32.44
C ILE A 74 3.85 -5.38 -33.38
N GLU A 75 2.61 -5.10 -32.95
CA GLU A 75 1.42 -5.31 -33.79
C GLU A 75 1.47 -4.48 -35.08
N ASN A 76 2.02 -3.25 -35.03
CA ASN A 76 2.20 -2.42 -36.21
C ASN A 76 3.28 -2.97 -37.15
N LEU A 77 4.39 -3.49 -36.62
CA LEU A 77 5.44 -4.14 -37.41
C LEU A 77 4.90 -5.40 -38.11
N GLU A 78 4.14 -6.22 -37.36
CA GLU A 78 3.54 -7.45 -37.87
C GLU A 78 2.48 -7.17 -38.94
N LYS A 79 1.54 -6.26 -38.70
CA LYS A 79 0.48 -5.89 -39.67
C LYS A 79 1.04 -5.37 -40.99
N ASN A 80 2.13 -4.62 -40.93
CA ASN A 80 2.76 -4.02 -42.11
C ASN A 80 3.81 -4.95 -42.74
N GLY A 81 4.08 -6.11 -42.16
CA GLY A 81 5.10 -7.05 -42.65
C GLY A 81 6.49 -6.42 -42.77
N VAL A 82 6.78 -5.41 -41.93
CA VAL A 82 8.05 -4.68 -42.00
C VAL A 82 9.12 -5.60 -41.45
N THR A 83 9.97 -6.14 -42.32
CA THR A 83 11.05 -7.08 -41.98
C THR A 83 12.40 -6.41 -41.82
N SER A 84 12.53 -5.18 -42.31
CA SER A 84 13.69 -4.30 -42.13
C SER A 84 13.21 -2.88 -41.91
N MET A 85 13.84 -2.12 -41.02
CA MET A 85 13.46 -0.73 -40.79
C MET A 85 14.66 0.18 -40.63
N ARG A 86 14.49 1.45 -40.99
CA ARG A 86 15.47 2.50 -40.74
C ARG A 86 14.90 3.45 -39.69
N SER A 87 15.60 3.62 -38.59
CA SER A 87 15.16 4.41 -37.45
C SER A 87 16.17 5.50 -37.11
N MET A 88 15.71 6.57 -36.47
CA MET A 88 16.56 7.63 -35.96
C MET A 88 16.65 7.48 -34.44
N VAL A 89 17.83 7.12 -33.95
CA VAL A 89 18.07 6.80 -32.55
C VAL A 89 18.70 8.03 -31.88
N ASN A 90 18.12 8.46 -30.77
CA ASN A 90 18.67 9.52 -29.95
C ASN A 90 19.84 8.98 -29.10
N LEU A 91 21.02 9.57 -29.23
CA LEU A 91 22.23 9.21 -28.48
C LEU A 91 22.44 10.07 -27.22
N GLY A 92 21.62 11.11 -27.02
CA GLY A 92 21.72 12.09 -25.94
C GLY A 92 21.84 13.52 -26.46
N SER A 93 21.45 14.51 -25.64
CA SER A 93 21.59 15.95 -25.95
C SER A 93 21.07 16.37 -27.33
N GLU A 94 19.93 15.81 -27.75
CA GLU A 94 19.34 16.04 -29.08
C GLU A 94 20.24 15.64 -30.27
N VAL A 95 21.23 14.79 -30.03
CA VAL A 95 22.04 14.18 -31.09
C VAL A 95 21.38 12.88 -31.53
N TYR A 96 21.11 12.78 -32.83
CA TYR A 96 20.43 11.65 -33.43
C TYR A 96 21.32 10.95 -34.45
N MET A 97 21.27 9.62 -34.46
CA MET A 97 21.97 8.76 -35.42
C MET A 97 20.97 7.92 -36.20
N GLN A 98 21.21 7.77 -37.50
CA GLN A 98 20.42 6.88 -38.33
C GLN A 98 20.92 5.44 -38.15
N ALA A 99 20.01 4.56 -37.75
CA ALA A 99 20.26 3.14 -37.58
C ALA A 99 19.43 2.33 -38.58
N GLU A 100 20.03 1.28 -39.12
CA GLU A 100 19.35 0.29 -39.94
C GLU A 100 19.17 -0.99 -39.14
N VAL A 101 17.94 -1.48 -39.11
CA VAL A 101 17.54 -2.71 -38.43
C VAL A 101 17.29 -3.75 -39.53
N PRO A 102 18.20 -4.72 -39.72
CA PRO A 102 18.13 -5.69 -40.80
C PRO A 102 17.04 -6.75 -40.58
N ASP A 103 16.72 -7.06 -39.32
CA ASP A 103 15.64 -7.96 -38.94
C ASP A 103 14.84 -7.38 -37.77
N THR A 104 13.55 -7.20 -37.97
CA THR A 104 12.60 -6.68 -36.98
C THR A 104 11.83 -7.79 -36.27
N LYS A 105 11.94 -9.05 -36.73
CA LYS A 105 11.19 -10.19 -36.18
C LYS A 105 11.65 -10.57 -34.78
N HIS A 106 12.91 -10.27 -34.49
CA HIS A 106 13.55 -10.51 -33.22
C HIS A 106 13.72 -9.21 -32.45
N ILE A 107 13.28 -9.19 -31.20
CA ILE A 107 13.40 -8.05 -30.31
C ILE A 107 13.99 -8.49 -28.97
N PHE A 108 14.78 -7.61 -28.36
CA PHE A 108 15.27 -7.84 -27.01
C PHE A 108 14.33 -7.21 -25.99
N VAL A 109 13.80 -8.03 -25.08
CA VAL A 109 12.93 -7.57 -23.99
C VAL A 109 13.67 -7.72 -22.67
N ASP A 110 13.68 -6.64 -21.88
CA ASP A 110 14.23 -6.65 -20.52
C ASP A 110 13.33 -7.47 -19.58
N ILE A 111 13.90 -8.56 -19.05
CA ILE A 111 13.24 -9.44 -18.08
C ILE A 111 13.58 -9.06 -16.63
N GLY A 112 14.47 -8.08 -16.43
CA GLY A 112 14.94 -7.60 -15.14
C GLY A 112 16.38 -7.98 -14.84
N LEU A 113 16.93 -7.36 -13.78
CA LEU A 113 18.31 -7.57 -13.32
C LEU A 113 19.38 -7.31 -14.41
N GLY A 114 19.06 -6.50 -15.41
CA GLY A 114 19.95 -6.20 -16.54
C GLY A 114 20.00 -7.29 -17.62
N PHE A 115 19.18 -8.33 -17.51
CA PHE A 115 19.11 -9.39 -18.52
C PHE A 115 18.06 -9.07 -19.58
N HIS A 116 18.47 -9.26 -20.82
CA HIS A 116 17.63 -9.08 -22.00
C HIS A 116 17.53 -10.40 -22.73
N VAL A 117 16.30 -10.80 -23.05
CA VAL A 117 16.03 -12.03 -23.79
C VAL A 117 15.55 -11.67 -25.19
N GLU A 118 16.08 -12.38 -26.18
CA GLU A 118 15.62 -12.30 -27.55
C GLU A 118 14.29 -13.05 -27.69
N PHE A 119 13.26 -12.34 -28.19
CA PHE A 119 11.93 -12.89 -28.43
C PHE A 119 11.52 -12.62 -29.88
N THR A 120 10.74 -13.55 -30.43
CA THR A 120 9.90 -13.28 -31.60
C THR A 120 8.70 -12.40 -31.22
N TRP A 121 8.03 -11.82 -32.22
CA TRP A 121 6.80 -11.03 -31.99
C TRP A 121 5.76 -11.76 -31.15
N GLN A 122 5.48 -13.02 -31.47
CA GLN A 122 4.46 -13.81 -30.76
C GLN A 122 4.86 -14.10 -29.30
N GLU A 123 6.12 -14.47 -29.07
CA GLU A 123 6.62 -14.73 -27.72
C GLU A 123 6.60 -13.47 -26.86
N ALA A 124 6.97 -12.32 -27.44
CA ALA A 124 6.90 -11.03 -26.74
C ALA A 124 5.46 -10.64 -26.38
N LEU A 125 4.49 -10.84 -27.29
CA LEU A 125 3.07 -10.57 -27.03
C LEU A 125 2.49 -11.48 -25.94
N GLN A 126 2.89 -12.75 -25.93
CA GLN A 126 2.52 -13.70 -24.87
C GLN A 126 3.13 -13.30 -23.53
N PHE A 127 4.42 -12.95 -23.52
CA PHE A 127 5.13 -12.52 -22.32
C PHE A 127 4.48 -11.28 -21.69
N ILE A 128 4.18 -10.26 -22.49
CA ILE A 128 3.51 -9.03 -22.02
C ILE A 128 2.16 -9.37 -21.38
N SER A 129 1.36 -10.21 -22.05
CA SER A 129 0.00 -10.54 -21.59
C SER A 129 0.00 -11.27 -20.25
N VAL A 130 0.94 -12.20 -20.04
CA VAL A 130 1.07 -12.94 -18.76
C VAL A 130 1.59 -12.04 -17.64
N ARG A 131 2.56 -11.18 -17.94
CA ARG A 131 3.20 -10.30 -16.95
C ARG A 131 2.25 -9.21 -16.45
N GLU A 132 1.46 -8.62 -17.35
CA GLU A 132 0.48 -7.57 -17.00
C GLU A 132 -0.59 -8.07 -16.02
N ALA A 133 -1.15 -9.26 -16.28
CA ALA A 133 -2.22 -9.82 -15.45
C ALA A 133 -1.74 -10.13 -14.02
N ARG A 134 -0.58 -10.77 -13.87
CA ARG A 134 -0.06 -11.18 -12.57
C ARG A 134 0.32 -10.00 -11.67
N GLN A 135 0.99 -8.99 -12.23
CA GLN A 135 1.54 -7.91 -11.43
C GLN A 135 0.47 -6.96 -10.87
N ILE A 136 -0.63 -6.71 -11.59
CA ILE A 136 -1.71 -5.86 -11.06
C ILE A 136 -2.40 -6.53 -9.87
N ASP A 137 -2.73 -7.82 -10.02
CA ASP A 137 -3.54 -8.54 -9.03
C ASP A 137 -2.80 -8.63 -7.69
N GLU A 138 -1.51 -8.97 -7.71
CA GLU A 138 -0.68 -9.09 -6.50
C GLU A 138 -0.66 -7.79 -5.68
N TYR A 139 -0.41 -6.65 -6.32
CA TYR A 139 -0.33 -5.36 -5.62
C TYR A 139 -1.70 -4.82 -5.22
N THR A 140 -2.74 -5.10 -6.01
CA THR A 140 -4.11 -4.75 -5.65
C THR A 140 -4.55 -5.50 -4.39
N HIS A 141 -4.26 -6.80 -4.31
CA HIS A 141 -4.50 -7.61 -3.12
C HIS A 141 -3.68 -7.12 -1.92
N LEU A 142 -2.39 -6.85 -2.10
CA LEU A 142 -1.52 -6.35 -1.03
C LEU A 142 -2.05 -5.03 -0.43
N ILE A 143 -2.41 -4.06 -1.28
CA ILE A 143 -2.97 -2.78 -0.83
C ILE A 143 -4.31 -3.00 -0.10
N ALA A 144 -5.17 -3.88 -0.61
CA ALA A 144 -6.44 -4.20 0.05
C ALA A 144 -6.20 -4.83 1.43
N SER A 145 -5.25 -5.76 1.55
CA SER A 145 -4.86 -6.39 2.81
C SER A 145 -4.32 -5.39 3.82
N ILE A 146 -3.42 -4.49 3.43
CA ILE A 146 -2.88 -3.46 4.33
C ILE A 146 -4.00 -2.51 4.79
N LYS A 147 -4.88 -2.07 3.88
CA LYS A 147 -6.03 -1.24 4.23
C LYS A 147 -6.97 -1.93 5.22
N ALA A 148 -7.23 -3.23 5.03
CA ALA A 148 -8.06 -4.01 5.94
C ALA A 148 -7.42 -4.13 7.33
N GLN A 149 -6.10 -4.37 7.40
CA GLN A 149 -5.37 -4.40 8.68
C GLN A 149 -5.42 -3.06 9.41
N ILE A 150 -5.24 -1.93 8.70
CA ILE A 150 -5.38 -0.59 9.30
C ILE A 150 -6.78 -0.42 9.88
N LYS A 151 -7.83 -0.74 9.12
CA LYS A 151 -9.22 -0.64 9.59
C LYS A 151 -9.44 -1.49 10.85
N LEU A 152 -8.98 -2.75 10.86
CA LEU A 152 -9.13 -3.65 11.99
C LEU A 152 -8.46 -3.08 13.25
N VAL A 153 -7.24 -2.56 13.13
CA VAL A 153 -6.54 -1.96 14.27
C VAL A 153 -7.25 -0.69 14.76
N CYS A 154 -7.74 0.16 13.87
CA CYS A 154 -8.50 1.35 14.24
C CYS A 154 -9.81 1.01 14.96
N GLU A 155 -10.57 0.01 14.48
CA GLU A 155 -11.77 -0.46 15.18
C GLU A 155 -11.44 -1.10 16.53
N GLY A 156 -10.36 -1.87 16.63
CA GLY A 156 -9.89 -2.42 17.90
C GLY A 156 -9.50 -1.34 18.91
N ILE A 157 -8.88 -0.25 18.47
CA ILE A 157 -8.61 0.93 19.32
C ILE A 157 -9.93 1.59 19.76
N ARG A 158 -10.89 1.73 18.84
CA ARG A 158 -12.20 2.35 19.12
C ARG A 158 -12.97 1.58 20.20
N GLU A 159 -13.01 0.25 20.12
CA GLU A 159 -13.62 -0.62 21.12
C GLU A 159 -12.94 -0.48 22.50
N LEU A 160 -11.61 -0.45 22.53
CA LEU A 160 -10.84 -0.27 23.77
C LEU A 160 -11.10 1.09 24.44
N LEU A 161 -11.44 2.10 23.65
CA LEU A 161 -11.76 3.46 24.10
C LEU A 161 -13.26 3.68 24.36
N GLN A 162 -14.13 2.69 24.09
CA GLN A 162 -15.59 2.78 24.26
C GLN A 162 -16.23 3.97 23.51
N PHE A 163 -15.65 4.40 22.38
CA PHE A 163 -16.29 5.41 21.54
C PHE A 163 -17.54 4.81 20.86
N PRO A 164 -18.66 5.55 20.77
CA PRO A 164 -19.84 5.08 20.06
C PRO A 164 -19.52 4.89 18.56
N ALA A 165 -20.09 3.85 17.94
CA ALA A 165 -19.95 3.59 16.51
C ALA A 165 -20.78 4.60 15.69
N GLU A 166 -20.16 5.23 14.69
CA GLU A 166 -20.85 5.92 13.59
C GLU A 166 -21.11 4.97 12.42
#